data_AF-A0A254SXS9-F1
#
_entry.id   AF-A0A254SXS9-F1
#
_cell.length_a   1.000
_cell.length_b   1.000
_cell.length_c   1.000
_cell.angle_alpha   90.00
_cell.angle_beta   90.00
_cell.angle_gamma   90.00
#
_symmetry.space_group_name_H-M   'P 1'
#
loop_
_entity.id
_entity.type
_entity.pdbx_description
1 polymer ?
#
loop_
_entity_poly.entity_id
_entity_poly.type
_entity_poly.pdbx_seq_one_letter_code
_entity_poly.pdbx_strand_id
1 'polypeptide(L)'
;MEYYSLKMRASQQVGEGEQKREQHISGAERIVNRDSVEAVCTAMVRRAMTHSKGDPDFINVKIEKVHENDIQVLKALPVTRIDVETWQEGLEKAFGVVGDAATGIREKLPELLHETFPMRGAMLYDIATGERLEPDHERGVRATYMDALHSSEVDGCKNHFNEAIVLATKVANAPGMVAEFCVSDDPNYVTGYVASKELGYVRIMKMKEMGDENGGRIFLFDSRKAKAEECIEYLQKKKVLVEIADRT
;
A
#
# COMPACT_ATOMS: atom_id res chain seq x y z
N MET A 1 9.94 -19.77 16.15
CA MET A 1 10.20 -18.44 16.77
C MET A 1 8.86 -17.77 17.11
N GLU A 2 8.80 -16.92 18.14
CA GLU A 2 7.57 -16.18 18.46
C GLU A 2 7.58 -14.82 17.74
N TYR A 3 6.57 -14.58 16.91
CA TYR A 3 6.36 -13.30 16.22
C TYR A 3 5.23 -12.50 16.86
N TYR A 4 5.28 -11.19 16.68
CA TYR A 4 4.27 -10.25 17.12
C TYR A 4 3.96 -9.26 15.99
N SER A 5 2.68 -9.07 15.69
CA SER A 5 2.20 -8.00 14.81
C SER A 5 1.96 -6.75 15.67
N LEU A 6 2.62 -5.66 15.31
CA LEU A 6 2.48 -4.35 15.93
C LEU A 6 1.83 -3.41 14.91
N LYS A 7 0.73 -2.76 15.28
CA LYS A 7 0.04 -1.77 14.45
C LYS A 7 -0.16 -0.50 15.24
N MET A 8 0.29 0.63 14.69
CA MET A 8 0.11 1.95 15.27
C MET A 8 -0.73 2.84 14.34
N ARG A 9 -1.67 3.58 14.92
CA ARG A 9 -2.32 4.72 14.27
C ARG A 9 -2.30 5.93 15.20
N ALA A 10 -2.13 7.10 14.61
CA ALA A 10 -2.20 8.39 15.27
C ALA A 10 -3.08 9.35 14.47
N SER A 11 -3.91 10.12 15.19
CA SER A 11 -4.82 11.10 14.64
C SER A 11 -4.89 12.35 15.51
N GLN A 12 -5.44 13.42 14.94
CA GLN A 12 -5.76 14.67 15.62
C GLN A 12 -7.19 15.09 15.25
N GLN A 13 -7.95 15.65 16.20
CA GLN A 13 -9.20 16.33 15.90
C GLN A 13 -8.91 17.73 15.37
N VAL A 14 -9.42 18.05 14.18
CA VAL A 14 -9.26 19.37 13.55
C VAL A 14 -10.62 19.97 13.21
N GLY A 15 -10.70 21.30 13.22
CA GLY A 15 -11.95 22.05 13.02
C GLY A 15 -12.75 22.27 14.31
N GLU A 16 -13.79 23.09 14.23
CA GLU A 16 -14.67 23.46 15.35
C GLU A 16 -16.13 23.17 15.02
N GLY A 17 -16.95 22.94 16.05
CA GLY A 17 -18.39 22.70 15.90
C GLY A 17 -18.71 21.53 14.96
N GLU A 18 -19.57 21.78 13.97
CA GLU A 18 -20.01 20.79 12.98
C GLU A 18 -18.92 20.40 11.96
N GLN A 19 -17.82 21.17 11.88
CA GLN A 19 -16.68 20.86 10.99
C GLN A 19 -15.60 19.99 11.65
N LYS A 20 -15.83 19.56 12.90
CA LYS A 20 -14.88 18.73 13.63
C LYS A 20 -14.71 17.39 12.93
N ARG A 21 -13.49 17.11 12.47
CA ARG A 21 -13.14 15.86 11.78
C ARG A 21 -11.85 15.27 12.33
N GLU A 22 -11.73 13.95 12.24
CA GLU A 22 -10.48 13.27 12.53
C GLU A 22 -9.52 13.41 11.34
N GLN A 23 -8.36 14.01 11.56
CA GLN A 23 -7.25 14.03 10.61
C GLN A 23 -6.26 12.91 10.95
N HIS A 24 -5.88 12.13 9.93
CA HIS A 24 -4.82 11.13 10.09
C HIS A 24 -3.44 11.79 10.15
N ILE A 25 -2.67 11.50 11.20
CA ILE A 25 -1.32 12.02 11.39
C ILE A 25 -0.28 10.99 10.93
N SER A 26 -0.32 9.77 11.48
CA SER A 26 0.71 8.76 11.22
C SER A 26 0.17 7.34 11.37
N GLY A 27 0.77 6.41 10.64
CA GLY A 27 0.50 4.98 10.73
C GLY A 27 1.76 4.18 10.48
N ALA A 28 1.86 3.03 11.15
CA ALA A 28 2.95 2.08 10.97
C ALA A 28 2.47 0.66 11.31
N GLU A 29 3.08 -0.32 10.65
CA GLU A 29 2.90 -1.73 10.94
C GLU A 29 4.24 -2.45 10.88
N ARG A 30 4.44 -3.41 11.80
CA ARG A 30 5.60 -4.30 11.82
C ARG A 30 5.21 -5.72 12.25
N ILE A 31 5.98 -6.71 11.84
CA ILE A 31 5.91 -8.10 12.34
C ILE A 31 7.31 -8.49 12.82
N VAL A 32 7.49 -8.57 14.14
CA VAL A 32 8.82 -8.71 14.75
C VAL A 32 8.91 -9.87 15.73
N ASN A 33 10.12 -10.29 16.07
CA ASN A 33 10.34 -11.23 17.15
C ASN A 33 10.02 -10.59 18.51
N ARG A 34 9.87 -11.45 19.53
CA ARG A 34 9.58 -11.02 20.90
C ARG A 34 10.53 -9.95 21.44
N ASP A 35 11.83 -10.13 21.18
CA ASP A 35 12.89 -9.27 21.75
C ASP A 35 12.85 -7.84 21.17
N SER A 36 12.23 -7.64 20.00
CA SER A 36 12.14 -6.33 19.34
C SER A 36 10.87 -5.55 19.68
N VAL A 37 9.88 -6.15 20.37
CA VAL A 37 8.54 -5.56 20.56
C VAL A 37 8.63 -4.18 21.24
N GLU A 38 9.38 -4.07 22.33
CA GLU A 38 9.48 -2.81 23.11
C GLU A 38 10.14 -1.68 22.31
N ALA A 39 11.26 -1.99 21.66
CA ALA A 39 11.99 -1.04 20.83
C ALA A 39 11.13 -0.53 19.66
N VAL A 40 10.41 -1.42 18.98
CA VAL A 40 9.54 -1.07 17.86
C VAL A 40 8.32 -0.27 18.31
N CYS A 41 7.70 -0.61 19.43
CA CYS A 41 6.64 0.21 20.02
C CYS A 41 7.10 1.63 20.31
N THR A 42 8.29 1.78 20.90
CA THR A 42 8.90 3.09 21.18
C THR A 42 9.14 3.88 19.90
N ALA A 43 9.69 3.23 18.87
CA ALA A 43 9.92 3.86 17.57
C ALA A 43 8.60 4.30 16.89
N MET A 44 7.54 3.47 16.95
CA MET A 44 6.23 3.82 16.41
C MET A 44 5.61 5.03 17.13
N VAL A 45 5.66 5.07 18.47
CA VAL A 45 5.13 6.22 19.24
C VAL A 45 5.93 7.48 18.94
N ARG A 46 7.27 7.40 18.92
CA ARG A 46 8.12 8.54 18.54
C ARG A 46 7.78 9.05 17.14
N ARG A 47 7.62 8.15 16.17
CA ARG A 47 7.22 8.49 14.79
C ARG A 47 5.87 9.21 14.73
N ALA A 48 4.92 8.87 15.59
CA ALA A 48 3.65 9.57 15.67
C ALA A 48 3.82 10.99 16.24
N MET A 49 4.54 11.12 17.36
CA MET A 49 4.73 12.39 18.08
C MET A 49 5.57 13.42 17.29
N THR A 50 6.41 12.98 16.35
CA THR A 50 7.28 13.87 15.57
C THR A 50 6.89 13.94 14.09
N HIS A 51 5.66 13.58 13.74
CA HIS A 51 5.23 13.55 12.34
C HIS A 51 4.99 14.96 11.80
N SER A 52 5.44 15.25 10.57
CA SER A 52 5.30 16.58 9.95
C SER A 52 3.86 16.99 9.64
N LYS A 53 2.89 16.06 9.72
CA LYS A 53 1.46 16.34 9.47
C LYS A 53 0.75 17.00 10.65
N GLY A 54 1.34 16.99 11.85
CA GLY A 54 0.72 17.61 13.03
C GLY A 54 1.07 16.90 14.34
N ASP A 55 0.44 17.37 15.42
CA ASP A 55 0.62 16.88 16.79
C ASP A 55 -0.60 16.02 17.18
N PRO A 56 -0.44 14.69 17.33
CA PRO A 56 -1.58 13.80 17.53
C PRO A 56 -2.18 13.94 18.94
N ASP A 57 -3.50 14.08 19.03
CA ASP A 57 -4.25 13.99 20.30
C ASP A 57 -4.70 12.56 20.63
N PHE A 58 -4.55 11.63 19.69
CA PHE A 58 -4.86 10.22 19.83
C PHE A 58 -3.77 9.33 19.22
N ILE A 59 -3.28 8.36 19.98
CA ILE A 59 -2.39 7.29 19.49
C ILE A 59 -2.89 5.94 20.02
N ASN A 60 -3.04 4.95 19.12
CA ASN A 60 -3.33 3.58 19.49
C ASN A 60 -2.24 2.64 18.96
N VAL A 61 -1.64 1.85 19.86
CA VAL A 61 -0.73 0.75 19.53
C VAL A 61 -1.40 -0.57 19.86
N LYS A 62 -1.52 -1.46 18.86
CA LYS A 62 -2.05 -2.82 19.01
C LYS A 62 -0.90 -3.80 18.84
N ILE A 63 -0.79 -4.77 19.75
CA ILE A 63 0.23 -5.82 19.74
C ILE A 63 -0.50 -7.16 19.79
N GLU A 64 -0.23 -8.04 18.83
CA GLU A 64 -0.86 -9.36 18.72
C GLU A 64 0.21 -10.43 18.52
N LYS A 65 0.14 -11.51 19.29
CA LYS A 65 0.99 -12.68 19.05
C LYS A 65 0.61 -13.31 17.71
N VAL A 66 1.62 -13.72 16.95
CA VAL A 66 1.48 -14.39 15.65
C VAL A 66 2.23 -15.72 15.70
N HIS A 67 1.56 -16.80 15.31
CA HIS A 67 2.22 -18.08 15.16
C HIS A 67 2.99 -18.12 13.85
N GLU A 68 4.22 -18.61 13.90
CA GLU A 68 5.09 -18.74 12.73
C GLU A 68 4.44 -19.51 11.58
N ASN A 69 3.69 -20.58 11.91
CA ASN A 69 2.96 -21.38 10.92
C ASN A 69 1.84 -20.61 10.19
N ASP A 70 1.38 -19.48 10.73
CA ASP A 70 0.37 -18.62 10.08
C ASP A 70 1.01 -17.62 9.10
N ILE A 71 2.32 -17.41 9.20
CA ILE A 71 3.09 -16.47 8.39
C ILE A 71 3.46 -17.13 7.05
N GLN A 72 3.11 -16.45 5.97
CA GLN A 72 3.59 -16.79 4.64
C GLN A 72 4.83 -15.96 4.33
N VAL A 73 5.93 -16.63 3.99
CA VAL A 73 7.14 -15.96 3.53
C VAL A 73 7.12 -15.87 2.01
N LEU A 74 7.31 -14.67 1.46
CA LEU A 74 7.35 -14.39 0.03
C LEU A 74 8.69 -13.79 -0.35
N LYS A 75 9.15 -14.03 -1.57
CA LYS A 75 10.26 -13.27 -2.15
C LYS A 75 9.72 -11.96 -2.71
N ALA A 76 10.47 -10.87 -2.50
CA ALA A 76 10.12 -9.58 -3.08
C ALA A 76 9.99 -9.68 -4.61
N LEU A 77 9.04 -8.94 -5.18
CA LEU A 77 8.91 -8.82 -6.62
C LEU A 77 10.22 -8.27 -7.23
N PRO A 78 10.67 -8.79 -8.39
CA PRO A 78 11.83 -8.24 -9.08
C PRO A 78 11.54 -6.79 -9.48
N VAL A 79 12.52 -5.92 -9.29
CA VAL A 79 12.35 -4.47 -9.47
C VAL A 79 12.89 -4.05 -10.81
N THR A 80 12.09 -3.32 -11.58
CA THR A 80 12.54 -2.66 -12.80
C THR A 80 12.22 -1.17 -12.73
N ARG A 81 12.93 -0.37 -13.52
CA ARG A 81 12.76 1.09 -13.62
C ARG A 81 12.59 1.47 -15.07
N ILE A 82 11.59 2.31 -15.32
CA ILE A 82 11.34 2.95 -16.61
C ILE A 82 11.46 4.46 -16.40
N ASP A 83 12.48 5.04 -17.05
CA ASP A 83 12.65 6.48 -17.16
C ASP A 83 11.82 7.02 -18.34
N VAL A 84 11.14 8.13 -18.11
CA VAL A 84 10.25 8.81 -19.07
C VAL A 84 10.37 10.31 -18.88
N GLU A 85 10.16 11.08 -19.96
CA GLU A 85 10.30 12.54 -19.92
C GLU A 85 9.00 13.23 -19.50
N THR A 86 7.86 12.66 -19.90
CA THR A 86 6.52 13.21 -19.67
C THR A 86 5.66 12.23 -18.89
N TRP A 87 4.64 12.75 -18.19
CA TRP A 87 3.72 11.88 -17.44
C TRP A 87 2.81 11.09 -18.38
N GLN A 88 2.47 11.64 -19.56
CA GLN A 88 1.71 10.96 -20.60
C GLN A 88 2.44 9.72 -21.10
N GLU A 89 3.74 9.85 -21.39
CA GLU A 89 4.60 8.72 -21.75
C GLU A 89 4.64 7.68 -20.63
N GLY A 90 4.76 8.13 -19.37
CA GLY A 90 4.73 7.23 -18.22
C GLY A 90 3.45 6.43 -18.08
N LEU A 91 2.29 7.07 -18.25
CA LEU A 91 1.00 6.38 -18.26
C LEU A 91 0.88 5.41 -19.44
N GLU A 92 1.33 5.80 -20.63
CA GLU A 92 1.33 4.92 -21.79
C GLU A 92 2.20 3.67 -21.56
N LYS A 93 3.40 3.83 -20.98
CA LYS A 93 4.25 2.71 -20.57
C LYS A 93 3.58 1.86 -19.50
N ALA A 94 2.93 2.48 -18.51
CA ALA A 94 2.20 1.76 -17.46
C ALA A 94 1.12 0.85 -18.04
N PHE A 95 0.28 1.40 -18.92
CA PHE A 95 -0.77 0.62 -19.59
C PHE A 95 -0.19 -0.44 -20.52
N GLY A 96 0.88 -0.15 -21.26
CA GLY A 96 1.54 -1.12 -22.13
C GLY A 96 2.14 -2.29 -21.35
N VAL A 97 2.68 -2.04 -20.16
CA VAL A 97 3.25 -3.07 -19.26
C VAL A 97 2.15 -3.92 -18.64
N VAL A 98 1.04 -3.33 -18.19
CA VAL A 98 -0.10 -4.08 -17.63
C VAL A 98 -0.88 -4.84 -18.70
N GLY A 99 -0.86 -4.35 -19.95
CA GLY A 99 -1.51 -4.99 -21.09
C GLY A 99 -3.03 -5.00 -20.99
N ASP A 100 -3.66 -6.06 -21.48
CA ASP A 100 -5.12 -6.15 -21.66
C ASP A 100 -5.92 -5.93 -20.36
N ALA A 101 -5.33 -6.24 -19.20
CA ALA A 101 -5.98 -6.04 -17.90
C ALA A 101 -6.22 -4.55 -17.58
N ALA A 102 -5.45 -3.66 -18.20
CA ALA A 102 -5.56 -2.22 -18.00
C ALA A 102 -6.56 -1.56 -18.97
N THR A 103 -7.03 -2.27 -20.00
CA THR A 103 -7.87 -1.69 -21.06
C THR A 103 -9.12 -1.03 -20.49
N GLY A 104 -9.79 -1.69 -19.54
CA GLY A 104 -11.02 -1.18 -18.92
C GLY A 104 -10.82 0.04 -18.01
N ILE A 105 -9.60 0.31 -17.54
CA ILE A 105 -9.29 1.48 -16.71
C ILE A 105 -8.61 2.61 -17.48
N ARG A 106 -8.06 2.36 -18.68
CA ARG A 106 -7.23 3.35 -19.39
C ARG A 106 -7.92 4.69 -19.61
N GLU A 107 -9.17 4.64 -20.08
CA GLU A 107 -9.96 5.84 -20.36
C GLU A 107 -10.56 6.45 -19.08
N LYS A 108 -10.85 5.62 -18.08
CA LYS A 108 -11.46 6.04 -16.81
C LYS A 108 -10.45 6.45 -15.74
N LEU A 109 -9.15 6.28 -16.00
CA LEU A 109 -8.11 6.46 -14.98
C LEU A 109 -8.20 7.82 -14.27
N PRO A 110 -8.41 8.96 -14.95
CA PRO A 110 -8.54 10.25 -14.26
C PRO A 110 -9.69 10.27 -13.25
N GLU A 111 -10.85 9.72 -13.62
CA GLU A 111 -12.04 9.63 -12.76
C GLU A 111 -11.77 8.69 -11.58
N LEU A 112 -11.21 7.51 -11.84
CA LEU A 112 -10.88 6.54 -10.80
C LEU A 112 -9.83 7.09 -9.83
N LEU A 113 -8.81 7.79 -10.32
CA LEU A 113 -7.79 8.42 -9.46
C LEU A 113 -8.37 9.53 -8.60
N HIS A 114 -9.31 10.31 -9.14
CA HIS A 114 -10.04 11.32 -8.37
C HIS A 114 -10.89 10.69 -7.27
N GLU A 115 -11.56 9.57 -7.56
CA GLU A 115 -12.30 8.79 -6.55
C GLU A 115 -11.37 8.15 -5.51
N THR A 116 -10.15 7.77 -5.88
CA THR A 116 -9.17 7.22 -4.93
C THR A 116 -8.49 8.24 -4.06
N PHE A 117 -8.39 9.49 -4.49
CA PHE A 117 -7.70 10.56 -3.76
C PHE A 117 -8.09 10.68 -2.26
N PRO A 118 -9.39 10.67 -1.88
CA PRO A 118 -9.78 10.72 -0.47
C PRO A 118 -9.58 9.40 0.30
N MET A 119 -9.31 8.29 -0.40
CA MET A 119 -9.28 6.96 0.20
C MET A 119 -8.03 6.73 1.05
N ARG A 120 -8.19 5.93 2.11
CA ARG A 120 -7.07 5.50 2.98
C ARG A 120 -6.52 4.12 2.60
N GLY A 121 -7.12 3.49 1.61
CA GLY A 121 -6.81 2.17 1.09
C GLY A 121 -6.81 2.19 -0.44
N ALA A 122 -6.92 1.02 -1.05
CA ALA A 122 -7.00 0.87 -2.50
C ALA A 122 -8.43 0.61 -2.96
N MET A 123 -8.74 1.05 -4.19
CA MET A 123 -9.90 0.59 -4.93
C MET A 123 -9.67 -0.85 -5.39
N LEU A 124 -10.68 -1.70 -5.29
CA LEU A 124 -10.67 -3.05 -5.86
C LEU A 124 -11.52 -3.05 -7.13
N TYR A 125 -10.88 -2.91 -8.28
CA TYR A 125 -11.55 -2.77 -9.57
C TYR A 125 -11.59 -4.11 -10.31
N ASP A 126 -12.79 -4.58 -10.64
CA ASP A 126 -12.96 -5.81 -11.41
C ASP A 126 -12.77 -5.56 -12.90
N ILE A 127 -11.77 -6.19 -13.50
CA ILE A 127 -11.50 -6.07 -14.93
C ILE A 127 -12.55 -6.82 -15.78
N ALA A 128 -13.30 -7.74 -15.19
CA ALA A 128 -14.32 -8.52 -15.91
C ALA A 128 -15.64 -7.74 -16.06
N THR A 129 -16.04 -6.98 -15.03
CA THR A 129 -17.33 -6.25 -14.99
C THR A 129 -17.15 -4.73 -15.13
N GLY A 130 -15.98 -4.19 -14.80
CA GLY A 130 -15.72 -2.75 -14.73
C GLY A 130 -16.29 -2.08 -13.48
N GLU A 131 -16.58 -2.86 -12.44
CA GLU A 131 -17.18 -2.40 -11.19
C GLU A 131 -16.15 -2.32 -10.04
N ARG A 132 -16.46 -1.48 -9.05
CA ARG A 132 -15.73 -1.41 -7.76
C ARG A 132 -16.29 -2.47 -6.82
N LEU A 133 -15.41 -3.23 -6.17
CA LEU A 133 -15.77 -4.39 -5.35
C LEU A 133 -15.44 -4.22 -3.85
N GLU A 134 -14.80 -3.13 -3.45
CA GLU A 134 -14.57 -2.86 -2.05
C GLU A 134 -15.90 -2.58 -1.30
N PRO A 135 -16.10 -3.13 -0.09
CA PRO A 135 -17.35 -2.90 0.66
C PRO A 135 -17.59 -1.46 1.10
N ASP A 136 -16.52 -0.67 1.21
CA ASP A 136 -16.53 0.72 1.68
C ASP A 136 -15.71 1.56 0.70
N HIS A 137 -16.41 2.29 -0.17
CA HIS A 137 -15.83 3.05 -1.27
C HIS A 137 -15.06 4.30 -0.80
N GLU A 138 -15.38 4.84 0.38
CA GLU A 138 -14.65 5.98 0.95
C GLU A 138 -13.35 5.52 1.61
N ARG A 139 -13.33 4.32 2.18
CA ARG A 139 -12.16 3.79 2.87
C ARG A 139 -11.22 3.01 1.96
N GLY A 140 -11.74 2.17 1.08
CA GLY A 140 -10.98 1.20 0.30
C GLY A 140 -10.51 -0.04 1.06
N VAL A 141 -9.85 -0.93 0.33
CA VAL A 141 -9.19 -2.13 0.88
C VAL A 141 -7.79 -1.78 1.35
N ARG A 142 -7.51 -1.98 2.64
CA ARG A 142 -6.17 -1.76 3.21
C ARG A 142 -5.44 -3.09 3.39
N ALA A 143 -4.34 -3.27 2.67
CA ALA A 143 -3.41 -4.35 2.95
C ALA A 143 -2.76 -4.13 4.33
N THR A 144 -2.85 -5.12 5.21
CA THR A 144 -2.20 -5.11 6.55
C THR A 144 -1.59 -6.47 6.86
N TYR A 145 -0.95 -6.67 8.00
CA TYR A 145 -0.23 -7.88 8.37
C TYR A 145 0.88 -8.24 7.38
N MET A 146 1.73 -7.26 7.06
CA MET A 146 2.87 -7.44 6.18
C MET A 146 4.08 -6.68 6.69
N ASP A 147 5.27 -7.26 6.53
CA ASP A 147 6.54 -6.60 6.84
C ASP A 147 7.68 -7.22 6.01
N ALA A 148 8.84 -6.57 6.00
CA ALA A 148 10.06 -7.15 5.46
C ALA A 148 10.62 -8.22 6.41
N LEU A 149 11.04 -9.35 5.87
CA LEU A 149 11.78 -10.36 6.61
C LEU A 149 13.15 -9.77 7.01
N HIS A 150 13.52 -9.92 8.28
CA HIS A 150 14.76 -9.37 8.84
C HIS A 150 14.90 -7.84 8.69
N SER A 151 13.83 -7.07 8.87
CA SER A 151 13.95 -5.60 8.91
C SER A 151 14.88 -5.17 10.07
N SER A 152 16.11 -4.75 9.75
CA SER A 152 17.07 -4.23 10.73
C SER A 152 16.76 -2.80 11.19
N GLU A 153 15.76 -2.16 10.57
CA GLU A 153 15.37 -0.78 10.85
C GLU A 153 14.57 -0.70 12.16
N VAL A 154 15.30 -0.68 13.28
CA VAL A 154 14.78 -0.22 14.59
C VAL A 154 14.57 1.32 14.57
N ASP A 155 15.19 2.01 13.61
CA ASP A 155 15.35 3.48 13.63
C ASP A 155 14.17 4.31 13.10
N GLY A 156 13.04 3.69 12.72
CA GLY A 156 11.83 4.45 12.38
C GLY A 156 11.92 5.36 11.14
N CYS A 157 13.07 5.39 10.45
CA CYS A 157 13.26 6.08 9.17
C CYS A 157 12.41 5.40 8.09
N LYS A 158 11.61 6.21 7.35
CA LYS A 158 10.74 5.70 6.28
C LYS A 158 11.58 5.26 5.09
N ASN A 159 11.76 3.96 4.93
CA ASN A 159 12.13 3.41 3.64
C ASN A 159 10.86 3.21 2.79
N HIS A 160 10.37 4.31 2.20
CA HIS A 160 9.16 4.34 1.37
C HIS A 160 9.18 3.26 0.27
N PHE A 161 10.37 2.99 -0.27
CA PHE A 161 10.54 1.96 -1.28
C PHE A 161 10.32 0.55 -0.71
N ASN A 162 10.91 0.23 0.45
CA ASN A 162 10.71 -1.07 1.09
C ASN A 162 9.25 -1.27 1.54
N GLU A 163 8.60 -0.23 2.07
CA GLU A 163 7.17 -0.32 2.41
C GLU A 163 6.31 -0.60 1.17
N ALA A 164 6.61 0.07 0.04
CA ALA A 164 5.90 -0.13 -1.22
C ALA A 164 6.14 -1.52 -1.82
N ILE A 165 7.37 -2.03 -1.83
CA ILE A 165 7.67 -3.35 -2.41
C ILE A 165 7.07 -4.49 -1.58
N VAL A 166 7.07 -4.38 -0.23
CA VAL A 166 6.42 -5.35 0.65
C VAL A 166 4.92 -5.39 0.37
N LEU A 167 4.28 -4.22 0.28
CA LEU A 167 2.86 -4.11 -0.04
C LEU A 167 2.55 -4.71 -1.41
N ALA A 168 3.25 -4.28 -2.46
CA ALA A 168 3.04 -4.74 -3.81
C ALA A 168 3.26 -6.26 -3.94
N THR A 169 4.28 -6.79 -3.26
CA THR A 169 4.56 -8.25 -3.23
C THR A 169 3.40 -9.01 -2.58
N LYS A 170 2.87 -8.51 -1.47
CA LYS A 170 1.69 -9.13 -0.84
C LYS A 170 0.48 -9.06 -1.77
N VAL A 171 0.18 -7.89 -2.32
CA VAL A 171 -0.98 -7.66 -3.21
C VAL A 171 -0.92 -8.58 -4.42
N ALA A 172 0.22 -8.65 -5.10
CA ALA A 172 0.43 -9.52 -6.27
C ALA A 172 0.23 -11.02 -6.00
N ASN A 173 0.25 -11.44 -4.73
CA ASN A 173 0.01 -12.82 -4.32
C ASN A 173 -1.41 -13.05 -3.75
N ALA A 174 -2.28 -12.04 -3.76
CA ALA A 174 -3.68 -12.20 -3.36
C ALA A 174 -4.48 -12.97 -4.43
N PRO A 175 -5.45 -13.81 -4.02
CA PRO A 175 -6.34 -14.51 -4.95
C PRO A 175 -7.00 -13.56 -5.95
N GLY A 176 -7.01 -13.93 -7.23
CA GLY A 176 -7.64 -13.15 -8.31
C GLY A 176 -6.96 -11.81 -8.65
N MET A 177 -5.87 -11.44 -7.98
CA MET A 177 -5.12 -10.23 -8.32
C MET A 177 -4.44 -10.39 -9.68
N VAL A 178 -4.64 -9.40 -10.55
CA VAL A 178 -4.01 -9.35 -11.87
C VAL A 178 -2.86 -8.36 -11.87
N ALA A 179 -3.07 -7.15 -11.37
CA ALA A 179 -2.03 -6.14 -11.20
C ALA A 179 -2.44 -5.07 -10.17
N GLU A 180 -1.46 -4.36 -9.64
CA GLU A 180 -1.62 -3.12 -8.90
C GLU A 180 -1.18 -1.96 -9.78
N PHE A 181 -1.96 -0.88 -9.79
CA PHE A 181 -1.63 0.40 -10.39
C PHE A 181 -1.57 1.45 -9.29
N CYS A 182 -0.42 2.09 -9.10
CA CYS A 182 -0.21 3.05 -8.01
C CYS A 182 0.38 4.35 -8.55
N VAL A 183 -0.35 5.45 -8.32
CA VAL A 183 0.11 6.82 -8.51
C VAL A 183 0.17 7.48 -7.15
N SER A 184 1.27 8.16 -6.83
CA SER A 184 1.41 8.83 -5.54
C SER A 184 0.34 9.91 -5.36
N ASP A 185 -0.17 10.08 -4.14
CA ASP A 185 -1.06 11.16 -3.71
C ASP A 185 -0.27 12.42 -3.27
N ASP A 186 1.03 12.31 -3.00
CA ASP A 186 1.90 13.46 -2.66
C ASP A 186 2.11 14.37 -3.90
N PRO A 187 1.72 15.66 -3.84
CA PRO A 187 1.90 16.60 -4.96
C PRO A 187 3.36 16.82 -5.37
N ASN A 188 4.31 16.56 -4.47
CA ASN A 188 5.74 16.71 -4.73
C ASN A 188 6.42 15.40 -5.21
N TYR A 189 5.64 14.34 -5.40
CA TYR A 189 6.15 13.02 -5.80
C TYR A 189 5.42 12.50 -7.04
N VAL A 190 6.10 12.52 -8.19
CA VAL A 190 5.49 12.17 -9.49
C VAL A 190 5.75 10.72 -9.92
N THR A 191 6.60 9.99 -9.17
CA THR A 191 6.88 8.57 -9.45
C THR A 191 5.73 7.69 -8.98
N GLY A 192 5.35 6.74 -9.82
CA GLY A 192 4.40 5.68 -9.49
C GLY A 192 4.97 4.32 -9.85
N TYR A 193 4.11 3.31 -9.83
CA TYR A 193 4.48 1.96 -10.26
C TYR A 193 3.28 1.16 -10.74
N VAL A 194 3.57 0.12 -11.50
CA VAL A 194 2.68 -1.00 -11.75
C VAL A 194 3.32 -2.27 -11.23
N ALA A 195 2.54 -3.17 -10.65
CA ALA A 195 3.07 -4.41 -10.10
C ALA A 195 2.19 -5.61 -10.35
N SER A 196 2.78 -6.75 -10.67
CA SER A 196 2.09 -8.04 -10.67
C SER A 196 3.07 -9.17 -10.43
N LYS A 197 2.53 -10.38 -10.24
CA LYS A 197 3.34 -11.59 -10.06
C LYS A 197 4.19 -11.91 -11.30
N GLU A 198 3.70 -11.57 -12.49
CA GLU A 198 4.37 -11.84 -13.77
C GLU A 198 5.31 -10.71 -14.17
N LEU A 199 4.94 -9.46 -13.91
CA LEU A 199 5.67 -8.27 -14.33
C LEU A 199 6.77 -7.85 -13.34
N GLY A 200 6.64 -8.24 -12.08
CA GLY A 200 7.45 -7.69 -11.00
C GLY A 200 6.93 -6.33 -10.52
N TYR A 201 7.80 -5.56 -9.87
CA TYR A 201 7.54 -4.19 -9.40
C TYR A 201 8.19 -3.19 -10.37
N VAL A 202 7.40 -2.63 -11.28
CA VAL A 202 7.87 -1.76 -12.36
C VAL A 202 7.67 -0.31 -11.96
N ARG A 203 8.77 0.37 -11.63
CA ARG A 203 8.76 1.79 -11.28
C ARG A 203 8.72 2.64 -12.53
N ILE A 204 7.83 3.62 -12.55
CA ILE A 204 7.69 4.57 -13.65
C ILE A 204 7.94 5.95 -13.07
N MET A 205 9.03 6.58 -13.52
CA MET A 205 9.59 7.73 -12.80
C MET A 205 8.70 8.98 -12.86
N LYS A 206 7.73 9.03 -13.79
CA LYS A 206 6.75 10.11 -13.92
C LYS A 206 5.40 9.56 -14.38
N MET A 207 4.37 9.63 -13.55
CA MET A 207 3.00 9.16 -13.89
C MET A 207 1.93 10.25 -13.72
N LYS A 208 2.29 11.41 -13.18
CA LYS A 208 1.43 12.58 -13.03
C LYS A 208 2.21 13.89 -13.15
N GLU A 209 1.50 15.00 -13.24
CA GLU A 209 2.12 16.33 -13.18
C GLU A 209 2.60 16.67 -11.77
N MET A 210 3.64 17.51 -11.70
CA MET A 210 4.08 18.07 -10.42
C MET A 210 2.98 18.99 -9.88
N GLY A 211 2.61 18.83 -8.61
CA GLY A 211 1.52 19.58 -7.99
C GLY A 211 0.14 18.93 -8.11
N ASP A 212 -0.02 17.88 -8.93
CA ASP A 212 -1.28 17.14 -8.98
C ASP A 212 -1.43 16.26 -7.74
N GLU A 213 -2.52 16.44 -7.02
CA GLU A 213 -2.83 15.68 -5.80
C GLU A 213 -3.59 14.38 -6.12
N ASN A 214 -4.17 14.25 -7.32
CA ASN A 214 -4.95 13.07 -7.70
C ASN A 214 -4.02 11.86 -7.84
N GLY A 215 -4.06 11.01 -6.83
CA GLY A 215 -3.31 9.76 -6.76
C GLY A 215 -4.10 8.70 -6.03
N GLY A 216 -3.50 7.53 -5.89
CA GLY A 216 -4.10 6.41 -5.20
C GLY A 216 -3.61 5.08 -5.72
N ARG A 217 -4.31 4.04 -5.26
CA ARG A 217 -4.01 2.65 -5.57
C ARG A 217 -5.25 1.98 -6.13
N ILE A 218 -5.08 1.32 -7.26
CA ILE A 218 -6.12 0.53 -7.91
C ILE A 218 -5.60 -0.89 -8.03
N PHE A 219 -6.32 -1.81 -7.40
CA PHE A 219 -6.09 -3.25 -7.52
C PHE A 219 -6.96 -3.77 -8.66
N LEU A 220 -6.31 -4.21 -9.74
CA LEU A 220 -6.96 -4.85 -10.87
C LEU A 220 -7.19 -6.32 -10.52
N PHE A 221 -8.45 -6.66 -10.31
CA PHE A 221 -8.91 -7.96 -9.87
C PHE A 221 -9.73 -8.63 -10.97
N ASP A 222 -9.67 -9.96 -11.06
CA ASP A 222 -10.47 -10.74 -12.01
C ASP A 222 -11.42 -11.68 -11.26
N SER A 223 -12.70 -11.31 -11.21
CA SER A 223 -13.75 -12.09 -10.53
C SER A 223 -14.00 -13.47 -11.14
N ARG A 224 -13.47 -13.74 -12.34
CA ARG A 224 -13.51 -15.08 -12.95
C ARG A 224 -12.47 -16.03 -12.34
N LYS A 225 -11.46 -15.49 -11.63
CA LYS A 225 -10.35 -16.27 -11.04
C LYS A 225 -10.51 -16.51 -9.54
N ALA A 226 -11.16 -15.62 -8.81
CA ALA A 226 -11.40 -15.76 -7.38
C ALA A 226 -12.61 -14.92 -6.95
N LYS A 227 -13.05 -15.08 -5.70
CA LYS A 227 -14.06 -14.21 -5.08
C LYS A 227 -13.42 -12.99 -4.45
N ALA A 228 -14.11 -11.85 -4.50
CA ALA A 228 -13.63 -10.59 -3.95
C ALA A 228 -13.36 -10.71 -2.43
N GLU A 229 -14.23 -11.43 -1.71
CA GLU A 229 -14.12 -11.63 -0.27
C GLU A 229 -12.85 -12.38 0.11
N GLU A 230 -12.45 -13.38 -0.69
CA GLU A 230 -11.21 -14.15 -0.47
C GLU A 230 -9.98 -13.26 -0.67
N CYS A 231 -9.99 -12.41 -1.69
CA CYS A 231 -8.94 -11.43 -1.95
C CYS A 231 -8.84 -10.42 -0.80
N ILE A 232 -9.96 -9.82 -0.40
CA ILE A 232 -10.03 -8.84 0.69
C ILE A 232 -9.57 -9.46 2.01
N GLU A 233 -10.02 -10.67 2.32
CA GLU A 233 -9.60 -11.38 3.53
C GLU A 233 -8.09 -11.64 3.52
N TYR A 234 -7.52 -12.09 2.39
CA TYR A 234 -6.08 -12.27 2.26
C TYR A 234 -5.33 -10.94 2.50
N LEU A 235 -5.75 -9.87 1.82
CA LEU A 235 -5.13 -8.55 1.94
C LEU A 235 -5.18 -8.01 3.38
N GLN A 236 -6.31 -8.19 4.07
CA GLN A 236 -6.54 -7.62 5.39
C GLN A 236 -6.09 -8.50 6.55
N LYS A 237 -6.00 -9.83 6.39
CA LYS A 237 -5.79 -10.75 7.53
C LYS A 237 -4.61 -11.70 7.39
N LYS A 238 -4.16 -12.05 6.17
CA LYS A 238 -3.03 -12.98 5.98
C LYS A 238 -1.72 -12.33 6.43
N LYS A 239 -0.92 -13.05 7.24
CA LYS A 239 0.37 -12.56 7.74
C LYS A 239 1.43 -12.91 6.71
N VAL A 240 2.15 -11.90 6.24
CA VAL A 240 3.15 -12.04 5.18
C VAL A 240 4.46 -11.41 5.64
N LEU A 241 5.56 -12.15 5.48
CA LEU A 241 6.91 -11.59 5.56
C LEU A 241 7.53 -11.65 4.17
N VAL A 242 8.16 -10.55 3.75
CA VAL A 242 8.77 -10.46 2.42
C VAL A 242 10.28 -10.45 2.54
N GLU A 243 10.93 -11.46 2.00
CA GLU A 243 12.38 -11.52 1.81
C GLU A 243 12.78 -10.56 0.69
N ILE A 244 13.35 -9.42 1.06
CA ILE A 244 13.95 -8.46 0.14
C ILE A 244 15.38 -8.92 -0.11
N ALA A 245 15.73 -9.20 -1.36
CA ALA A 245 17.10 -9.58 -1.70
C ALA A 245 18.07 -8.44 -1.35
N ASP A 246 19.20 -8.78 -0.74
CA ASP A 246 20.29 -7.83 -0.51
C ASP A 246 20.69 -7.19 -1.85
N ARG A 247 20.72 -5.87 -1.87
CA ARG A 247 21.25 -5.10 -3.01
C ARG A 247 22.77 -5.25 -2.99
N THR A 248 23.29 -6.36 -3.48
CA THR A 248 24.70 -6.44 -3.90
C THR A 248 24.94 -5.57 -5.13
#